data_AF-A0A3A9ZRM4-F1
#
_entry.id   AF-A0A3A9ZRM4-F1
#
_cell.length_a   1.000
_cell.length_b   1.000
_cell.length_c   1.000
_cell.angle_alpha   90.00
_cell.angle_beta   90.00
_cell.angle_gamma   90.00
#
_symmetry.space_group_name_H-M   'P 1'
#
loop_
_entity.id
_entity.type
_entity.pdbx_description
1 polymer ?
#
loop_
_entity_poly.entity_id
_entity_poly.type
_entity_poly.pdbx_seq_one_letter_code
_entity_poly.pdbx_strand_id
1 'polypeptide(L)'
;IESWVDRHHPDDRALVLPAHEEAVRARRPAEFEYRVRRDDGTYGWVRMRAGMVLDEEGRLVREAGTLWNTTQAHAAAESVSRALRHMTDGFLAVDREWRIEFVNLAAERLLGEPAGATGRLLWDVPAIRGVPGLEERCRRAVAEGRPEGFDAPWPGGDRWYHLRPVPLPDEGLTLYITDVTERRHHEAARRAAAERAALTGQLTRSLAQAVTAEDVVGAVADSVLPAFGAAGLTILGLENDRLNVIGAVGYPEGFRHRIHGLRHDVPSPVREALRTRSAQFVESREAFAAGYPETAAIALTGQKQAWAFLPLTVSGRAIGAAVVSFDRPRTLDDDERALLSALSGL
;
A
#
# COMPACT_ATOMS: atom_id res chain seq x y z
N ILE A 1 -38.93 27.25 47.40
CA ILE A 1 -38.93 27.31 45.92
C ILE A 1 -37.46 27.16 45.52
N GLU A 2 -37.09 26.06 44.84
CA GLU A 2 -35.73 25.90 44.30
C GLU A 2 -35.42 27.10 43.39
N SER A 3 -34.27 27.74 43.60
CA SER A 3 -33.82 28.81 42.73
C SER A 3 -33.49 28.24 41.35
N TRP A 4 -33.77 28.98 40.28
CA TRP A 4 -33.32 28.63 38.92
C TRP A 4 -31.81 28.32 38.88
N VAL A 5 -31.02 28.99 39.73
CA VAL A 5 -29.57 28.76 39.91
C VAL A 5 -29.25 27.36 40.47
N ASP A 6 -30.10 26.81 41.34
CA ASP A 6 -29.87 25.51 41.99
C ASP A 6 -29.90 24.35 40.99
N ARG A 7 -30.64 24.53 39.88
CA ARG A 7 -30.72 23.56 38.80
C ARG A 7 -29.55 23.64 37.81
N HIS A 8 -28.65 24.63 37.91
CA HIS A 8 -27.47 24.69 37.03
C HIS A 8 -26.40 23.71 37.48
N HIS A 9 -25.71 23.09 36.52
CA HIS A 9 -24.51 22.31 36.80
C HIS A 9 -23.45 23.17 37.52
N PRO A 10 -22.82 22.69 38.61
CA PRO A 10 -21.85 23.46 39.40
C PRO A 10 -20.78 24.15 38.55
N ASP A 11 -20.18 23.42 37.61
CA ASP A 11 -19.11 23.95 36.73
C ASP A 11 -19.57 25.09 35.81
N ASP A 12 -20.85 25.12 35.43
CA ASP A 12 -21.36 26.12 34.48
C ASP A 12 -21.76 27.42 35.19
N ARG A 13 -22.01 27.38 36.51
CA ARG A 13 -22.46 28.54 37.31
C ARG A 13 -21.46 29.69 37.25
N ALA A 14 -20.16 29.38 37.27
CA ALA A 14 -19.09 30.37 37.25
C ALA A 14 -19.05 31.17 35.93
N LEU A 15 -19.55 30.60 34.84
CA LEU A 15 -19.62 31.24 33.52
C LEU A 15 -20.99 31.89 33.27
N VAL A 16 -22.08 31.21 33.62
CA VAL A 16 -23.44 31.62 33.27
C VAL A 16 -23.94 32.77 34.14
N LEU A 17 -23.67 32.75 35.44
CA LEU A 17 -24.22 33.75 36.36
C LEU A 17 -23.67 35.17 36.10
N PRO A 18 -22.35 35.39 35.98
CA PRO A 18 -21.84 36.73 35.71
C PRO A 18 -22.30 37.28 34.36
N ALA A 19 -22.36 36.42 33.34
CA ALA A 19 -22.78 36.81 32.00
C ALA A 19 -24.28 37.17 31.95
N HIS A 20 -25.11 36.46 32.70
CA HIS A 20 -26.52 36.79 32.89
C HIS A 20 -26.70 38.12 33.65
N GLU A 21 -25.98 38.32 34.76
CA GLU A 21 -26.01 39.58 35.52
C GLU A 21 -25.59 40.78 34.67
N GLU A 22 -24.56 40.63 33.84
CA GLU A 22 -24.14 41.66 32.89
C GLU A 22 -25.23 41.96 31.86
N ALA A 23 -25.85 40.93 31.28
CA ALA A 23 -26.93 41.10 30.31
C ALA A 23 -28.12 41.86 30.91
N VAL A 24 -28.50 41.55 32.16
CA VAL A 24 -29.55 42.26 32.92
C VAL A 24 -29.17 43.72 33.15
N ARG A 25 -27.94 43.97 33.61
CA ARG A 25 -27.44 45.34 33.85
C ARG A 25 -27.39 46.17 32.57
N ALA A 26 -26.92 45.56 31.48
CA ALA A 26 -26.78 46.19 30.17
C ALA A 26 -28.09 46.25 29.37
N ARG A 27 -29.17 45.60 29.86
CA ARG A 27 -30.47 45.48 29.17
C ARG A 27 -30.33 44.92 27.75
N ARG A 28 -29.44 43.94 27.57
CA ARG A 28 -29.19 43.27 26.29
C ARG A 28 -29.67 41.82 26.35
N PRO A 29 -30.20 41.27 25.25
CA PRO A 29 -30.54 39.86 25.19
C PRO A 29 -29.38 38.97 25.65
N ALA A 30 -29.67 38.04 26.55
CA ALA A 30 -28.79 36.99 27.01
C ALA A 30 -28.96 35.77 26.10
N GLU A 31 -27.85 35.16 25.68
CA GLU A 31 -27.87 33.88 24.97
C GLU A 31 -26.71 33.01 25.46
N PHE A 32 -27.04 31.88 26.09
CA PHE A 32 -26.07 30.98 26.70
C PHE A 32 -26.52 29.53 26.55
N GLU A 33 -25.56 28.62 26.41
CA GLU A 33 -25.77 27.17 26.54
C GLU A 33 -25.15 26.68 27.84
N TYR A 34 -25.92 25.89 28.60
CA TYR A 34 -25.48 25.38 29.90
C TYR A 34 -26.25 24.12 30.29
N ARG A 35 -25.73 23.41 31.29
CA ARG A 35 -26.34 22.17 31.78
C ARG A 35 -27.31 22.45 32.92
N VAL A 36 -28.50 21.86 32.80
CA VAL A 36 -29.58 21.92 33.80
C VAL A 36 -29.86 20.52 34.34
N ARG A 37 -29.97 20.42 35.66
CA ARG A 37 -30.36 19.20 36.37
C ARG A 37 -31.82 18.86 36.05
N ARG A 38 -32.03 17.65 35.58
CA ARG A 38 -33.33 17.06 35.27
C ARG A 38 -33.94 16.44 36.52
N ASP A 39 -35.22 16.09 36.45
CA ASP A 39 -35.95 15.52 37.58
C ASP A 39 -35.42 14.11 37.97
N ASP A 40 -34.72 13.42 37.06
CA ASP A 40 -34.03 12.15 37.31
C ASP A 40 -32.63 12.31 37.95
N GLY A 41 -32.21 13.54 38.24
CA GLY A 41 -30.91 13.86 38.83
C GLY A 41 -29.74 13.95 37.83
N THR A 42 -29.95 13.61 36.56
CA THR A 42 -28.96 13.78 35.49
C THR A 42 -28.93 15.22 34.98
N TYR A 43 -27.91 15.57 34.20
CA TYR A 43 -27.83 16.90 33.58
C TYR A 43 -28.13 16.82 32.08
N GLY A 44 -28.92 17.79 31.59
CA GLY A 44 -29.17 17.99 30.16
C GLY A 44 -28.70 19.36 29.70
N TRP A 45 -28.23 19.45 28.46
CA TRP A 45 -27.91 20.72 27.83
C TRP A 45 -29.18 21.47 27.43
N VAL A 46 -29.19 22.77 27.74
CA VAL A 46 -30.20 23.72 27.26
C VAL A 46 -29.51 24.92 26.63
N ARG A 47 -30.10 25.41 25.54
CA ARG A 47 -29.82 26.75 25.01
C ARG A 47 -30.90 27.69 25.50
N MET A 48 -30.50 28.72 26.23
CA MET A 48 -31.40 29.77 26.68
C MET A 48 -31.16 31.02 25.85
N ARG A 49 -32.24 31.64 25.38
CA ARG A 49 -32.22 33.02 24.91
C ARG A 49 -33.28 33.80 25.66
N ALA A 50 -32.87 34.84 26.37
CA ALA A 50 -33.76 35.67 27.17
C ALA A 50 -33.55 37.16 26.88
N GLY A 51 -34.63 37.91 26.92
CA GLY A 51 -34.65 39.36 26.74
C GLY A 51 -35.36 40.06 27.89
N MET A 52 -34.98 41.31 28.09
CA MET A 52 -35.51 42.19 29.12
C MET A 52 -36.73 42.91 28.56
N VAL A 53 -37.88 42.73 29.21
CA VAL A 53 -39.10 43.49 28.91
C VAL A 53 -39.10 44.72 29.81
N LEU A 54 -39.09 45.90 29.20
CA LEU A 54 -39.03 47.19 29.89
C LEU A 54 -40.42 47.87 29.86
N ASP A 55 -40.74 48.69 30.85
CA ASP A 55 -41.91 49.59 30.83
C ASP A 55 -41.63 50.86 29.99
N GLU A 56 -42.61 51.75 29.90
CA GLU A 56 -42.51 53.03 29.18
C GLU A 56 -41.46 53.98 29.80
N GLU A 57 -41.14 53.83 31.08
CA GLU A 57 -40.05 54.55 31.76
C GLU A 57 -38.69 53.85 31.64
N GLY A 58 -38.61 52.76 30.87
CA GLY A 58 -37.38 51.99 30.65
C GLY A 58 -36.93 51.17 31.86
N ARG A 59 -37.79 50.90 32.84
CA ARG A 59 -37.50 50.02 33.98
C ARG A 59 -37.80 48.57 33.61
N LEU A 60 -36.99 47.64 34.13
CA LEU A 60 -37.18 46.22 33.88
C LEU A 60 -38.45 45.73 34.58
N VAL A 61 -39.42 45.24 33.79
CA VAL A 61 -40.69 44.69 34.28
C VAL A 61 -40.60 43.19 34.45
N ARG A 62 -40.01 42.49 33.46
CA ARG A 62 -39.80 41.04 33.51
C ARG A 62 -38.71 40.62 32.55
N GLU A 63 -38.13 39.47 32.81
CA GLU A 63 -37.34 38.74 31.82
C GLU A 63 -38.25 37.74 31.09
N ALA A 64 -38.08 37.63 29.77
CA ALA A 64 -38.81 36.69 28.93
C ALA A 64 -37.80 35.94 28.07
N GLY A 65 -37.82 34.61 28.13
CA GLY A 65 -36.89 33.79 27.36
C GLY A 65 -37.47 32.47 26.91
N THR A 66 -36.77 31.84 25.97
CA THR A 66 -37.04 30.48 25.52
C THR A 66 -35.85 29.60 25.88
N LEU A 67 -36.14 28.40 26.37
CA LEU A 67 -35.14 27.36 26.57
C LEU A 67 -35.40 26.26 25.55
N TRP A 68 -34.38 25.94 24.75
CA TRP A 68 -34.37 24.79 23.86
C TRP A 68 -33.53 23.68 24.48
N ASN A 69 -34.06 22.46 24.54
CA ASN A 69 -33.29 21.30 24.96
C ASN A 69 -32.34 20.89 23.83
N THR A 70 -31.03 21.04 24.04
CA THR A 70 -29.99 20.69 23.08
C THR A 70 -29.24 19.41 23.46
N THR A 71 -29.73 18.66 24.46
CA THR A 71 -29.03 17.48 24.97
C THR A 71 -28.80 16.41 23.90
N GLN A 72 -29.80 16.15 23.05
CA GLN A 72 -29.66 15.15 21.99
C GLN A 72 -28.61 15.56 20.95
N ALA A 73 -28.53 16.86 20.62
CA ALA A 73 -27.53 17.39 19.69
C ALA A 73 -26.11 17.26 20.26
N HIS A 74 -25.92 17.63 21.54
CA HIS A 74 -24.64 17.45 22.24
C HIS A 74 -24.23 15.98 22.34
N ALA A 75 -25.17 15.09 22.70
CA ALA A 75 -24.90 13.65 22.78
C ALA A 75 -24.55 13.04 21.41
N ALA A 76 -25.23 13.46 20.34
CA ALA A 76 -24.91 13.05 18.98
C ALA A 76 -23.52 13.53 18.55
N ALA A 77 -23.19 14.80 18.82
CA ALA A 77 -21.87 15.38 18.51
C ALA A 77 -20.73 14.68 19.27
N GLU A 78 -20.93 14.40 20.57
CA GLU A 78 -19.93 13.65 21.37
C GLU A 78 -19.78 12.21 20.88
N SER A 79 -20.88 11.56 20.48
CA SER A 79 -20.84 10.21 19.92
C SER A 79 -20.05 10.15 18.61
N VAL A 80 -20.28 11.09 17.69
CA VAL A 80 -19.52 11.21 16.43
C VAL A 80 -18.05 11.50 16.72
N SER A 81 -17.76 12.43 17.62
CA SER A 81 -16.38 12.76 18.03
C SER A 81 -15.65 11.54 18.61
N ARG A 82 -16.31 10.79 19.51
CA ARG A 82 -15.75 9.57 20.10
C ARG A 82 -15.55 8.48 19.05
N ALA A 83 -16.49 8.30 18.12
CA ALA A 83 -16.36 7.36 17.03
C ALA A 83 -15.13 7.70 16.15
N LEU A 84 -15.04 8.94 15.67
CA LEU A 84 -13.90 9.42 14.85
C LEU A 84 -12.56 9.26 15.58
N ARG A 85 -12.52 9.57 16.88
CA ARG A 85 -11.31 9.49 17.70
C ARG A 85 -10.77 8.07 17.85
N HIS A 86 -11.65 7.06 17.86
CA HIS A 86 -11.30 5.64 18.00
C HIS A 86 -11.35 4.85 16.69
N MET A 87 -11.58 5.50 15.55
CA MET A 87 -11.44 4.85 14.25
C MET A 87 -10.02 4.30 14.07
N THR A 88 -9.93 3.12 13.45
CA THR A 88 -8.66 2.47 13.13
C THR A 88 -7.89 3.18 12.03
N ASP A 89 -8.62 3.78 11.09
CA ASP A 89 -8.07 4.56 9.99
C ASP A 89 -7.67 5.95 10.47
N GLY A 90 -6.59 6.48 9.92
CA GLY A 90 -6.16 7.84 10.19
C GLY A 90 -7.16 8.83 9.62
N PHE A 91 -7.51 9.81 10.44
CA PHE A 91 -8.38 10.92 10.08
C PHE A 91 -7.79 12.22 10.61
N LEU A 92 -7.65 13.22 9.75
CA LEU A 92 -7.33 14.58 10.16
C LEU A 92 -8.13 15.59 9.34
N ALA A 93 -8.44 16.73 9.96
CA ALA A 93 -9.07 17.88 9.32
C ALA A 93 -8.17 19.09 9.45
N VAL A 94 -8.13 19.92 8.40
CA VAL A 94 -7.39 21.17 8.36
C VAL A 94 -8.27 22.32 7.92
N ASP A 95 -7.98 23.51 8.44
CA ASP A 95 -8.60 24.77 8.03
C ASP A 95 -8.12 25.23 6.63
N ARG A 96 -8.61 26.39 6.18
CA ARG A 96 -8.22 27.02 4.90
C ARG A 96 -6.74 27.41 4.85
N GLU A 97 -6.13 27.64 6.00
CA GLU A 97 -4.72 27.97 6.17
C GLU A 97 -3.85 26.72 6.34
N TRP A 98 -4.41 25.52 6.13
CA TRP A 98 -3.76 24.21 6.29
C TRP A 98 -3.33 23.89 7.72
N ARG A 99 -3.93 24.50 8.74
CA ARG A 99 -3.67 24.15 10.14
C ARG A 99 -4.58 23.01 10.56
N ILE A 100 -4.01 22.05 11.28
CA ILE A 100 -4.74 20.87 11.75
C ILE A 100 -5.73 21.29 12.84
N GLU A 101 -7.03 21.15 12.57
CA GLU A 101 -8.10 21.43 13.55
C GLU A 101 -8.46 20.18 14.35
N PHE A 102 -8.36 19.02 13.71
CA PHE A 102 -8.67 17.73 14.32
C PHE A 102 -7.73 16.65 13.81
N VAL A 103 -7.37 15.74 14.70
CA VAL A 103 -6.61 14.52 14.39
C VAL A 103 -7.12 13.40 15.30
N ASN A 104 -7.35 12.22 14.75
CA ASN A 104 -7.72 11.05 15.57
C ASN A 104 -6.50 10.27 16.06
N LEU A 105 -6.71 9.33 16.99
CA LEU A 105 -5.62 8.55 17.60
C LEU A 105 -4.82 7.75 16.58
N ALA A 106 -5.46 7.27 15.51
CA ALA A 106 -4.77 6.54 14.45
C ALA A 106 -3.83 7.47 13.67
N ALA A 107 -4.30 8.65 13.27
CA ALA A 107 -3.47 9.64 12.60
C ALA A 107 -2.36 10.17 13.51
N GLU A 108 -2.62 10.46 14.79
CA GLU A 108 -1.56 10.88 15.75
C GLU A 108 -0.38 9.89 15.79
N ARG A 109 -0.67 8.59 15.80
CA ARG A 109 0.36 7.53 15.75
C ARG A 109 1.13 7.54 14.43
N LEU A 110 0.44 7.72 13.30
CA LEU A 110 1.07 7.79 11.97
C LEU A 110 1.96 9.02 11.81
N LEU A 111 1.55 10.15 12.38
CA LEU A 111 2.31 11.41 12.36
C LEU A 111 3.49 11.39 13.34
N GLY A 112 3.52 10.44 14.29
CA GLY A 112 4.54 10.33 15.33
C GLY A 112 4.41 11.36 16.45
N GLU A 113 3.23 11.97 16.61
CA GLU A 113 3.01 13.15 17.49
C GLU A 113 1.73 12.95 18.32
N PRO A 114 1.81 12.24 19.47
CA PRO A 114 0.63 11.81 20.23
C PRO A 114 -0.19 12.93 20.92
N ALA A 115 0.28 14.18 20.94
CA ALA A 115 -0.37 15.26 21.70
C ALA A 115 -0.12 16.69 21.20
N GLY A 116 0.29 16.89 19.94
CA GLY A 116 0.76 18.21 19.48
C GLY A 116 0.51 18.57 18.02
N ALA A 117 -0.30 17.79 17.29
CA ALA A 117 -0.55 18.08 15.88
C ALA A 117 -1.54 19.23 15.67
N THR A 118 -2.53 19.39 16.54
CA THR A 118 -3.55 20.45 16.43
C THR A 118 -2.93 21.85 16.46
N GLY A 119 -3.37 22.71 15.55
CA GLY A 119 -2.88 24.08 15.35
C GLY A 119 -1.61 24.21 14.50
N ARG A 120 -0.87 23.11 14.28
CA ARG A 120 0.31 23.10 13.39
C ARG A 120 -0.11 23.15 11.93
N LEU A 121 0.76 23.74 11.10
CA LEU A 121 0.62 23.65 9.66
C LEU A 121 0.85 22.19 9.22
N LEU A 122 -0.08 21.65 8.45
CA LEU A 122 -0.04 20.28 7.93
C LEU A 122 1.31 20.00 7.22
N TRP A 123 1.77 20.99 6.45
CA TRP A 123 3.01 20.93 5.68
C TRP A 123 4.27 21.00 6.53
N ASP A 124 4.20 21.39 7.81
CA ASP A 124 5.35 21.34 8.71
C ASP A 124 5.56 19.96 9.32
N VAL A 125 4.60 19.04 9.20
CA VAL A 125 4.69 17.70 9.77
C VAL A 125 5.63 16.82 8.91
N PRO A 126 6.75 16.31 9.45
CA PRO A 126 7.74 15.55 8.66
C PRO A 126 7.15 14.31 7.97
N ALA A 127 6.29 13.57 8.67
CA ALA A 127 5.63 12.39 8.11
C ALA A 127 4.74 12.74 6.90
N ILE A 128 4.08 13.91 6.91
CA ILE A 128 3.26 14.39 5.79
C ILE A 128 4.13 14.83 4.62
N ARG A 129 5.20 15.59 4.87
CA ARG A 129 6.13 16.06 3.82
C ARG A 129 6.81 14.93 3.06
N GLY A 130 7.04 13.80 3.71
CA GLY A 130 7.64 12.64 3.05
C GLY A 130 6.68 11.90 2.12
N VAL A 131 5.36 12.14 2.18
CA VAL A 131 4.40 11.42 1.34
C VAL A 131 4.45 11.97 -0.09
N PRO A 132 4.78 11.14 -1.10
CA PRO A 132 4.94 11.61 -2.48
C PRO A 132 3.67 12.24 -3.05
N GLY A 133 3.75 13.51 -3.47
CA GLY A 133 2.68 14.23 -4.18
C GLY A 133 1.45 14.57 -3.34
N LEU A 134 1.48 14.41 -2.01
CA LEU A 134 0.32 14.67 -1.15
C LEU A 134 -0.11 16.14 -1.19
N GLU A 135 0.83 17.07 -1.10
CA GLU A 135 0.53 18.51 -1.07
C GLU A 135 -0.17 18.98 -2.35
N GLU A 136 0.35 18.60 -3.51
CA GLU A 136 -0.21 18.96 -4.82
C GLU A 136 -1.64 18.42 -4.98
N ARG A 137 -1.88 17.18 -4.53
CA ARG A 137 -3.20 16.54 -4.59
C ARG A 137 -4.20 17.18 -3.63
N CYS A 138 -3.79 17.53 -2.42
CA CYS A 138 -4.64 18.26 -1.47
C CYS A 138 -5.02 19.64 -2.02
N ARG A 139 -4.05 20.40 -2.53
CA ARG A 139 -4.30 21.73 -3.13
C ARG A 139 -5.23 21.63 -4.33
N ARG A 140 -5.05 20.62 -5.19
CA ARG A 140 -5.93 20.34 -6.34
C ARG A 140 -7.35 19.98 -5.90
N ALA A 141 -7.50 19.09 -4.91
CA ALA A 141 -8.80 18.69 -4.39
C ALA A 141 -9.61 19.90 -3.88
N VAL A 142 -8.97 20.81 -3.14
CA VAL A 142 -9.58 22.07 -2.69
C VAL A 142 -9.94 22.98 -3.88
N ALA A 143 -9.02 23.18 -4.82
CA ALA A 143 -9.26 24.06 -5.98
C ALA A 143 -10.40 23.58 -6.89
N GLU A 144 -10.52 22.26 -7.06
CA GLU A 144 -11.56 21.65 -7.91
C GLU A 144 -12.86 21.36 -7.15
N GLY A 145 -12.85 21.44 -5.81
CA GLY A 145 -13.97 21.05 -4.96
C GLY A 145 -14.33 19.56 -5.08
N ARG A 146 -13.37 18.70 -5.44
CA ARG A 146 -13.60 17.26 -5.64
C ARG A 146 -12.65 16.41 -4.79
N PRO A 147 -13.16 15.32 -4.17
CA PRO A 147 -12.30 14.38 -3.49
C PRO A 147 -11.45 13.60 -4.49
N GLU A 148 -10.20 13.34 -4.12
CA GLU A 148 -9.28 12.50 -4.88
C GLU A 148 -8.74 11.40 -3.96
N GLY A 149 -8.52 10.19 -4.47
CA GLY A 149 -7.94 9.08 -3.72
C GLY A 149 -6.71 8.53 -4.43
N PHE A 150 -5.65 8.25 -3.69
CA PHE A 150 -4.41 7.69 -4.25
C PHE A 150 -3.67 6.85 -3.22
N ASP A 151 -2.93 5.85 -3.71
CA ASP A 151 -2.10 4.98 -2.87
C ASP A 151 -0.66 5.51 -2.88
N ALA A 152 -0.04 5.64 -1.70
CA ALA A 152 1.35 6.05 -1.57
C ALA A 152 2.06 5.29 -0.44
N PRO A 153 3.39 5.08 -0.55
CA PRO A 153 4.19 4.54 0.54
C PRO A 153 4.27 5.59 1.67
N TRP A 154 4.20 5.13 2.92
CA TRP A 154 4.47 6.01 4.06
C TRP A 154 5.98 6.19 4.25
N PRO A 155 6.44 7.40 4.63
CA PRO A 155 7.87 7.63 4.84
C PRO A 155 8.45 6.74 5.94
N GLY A 156 9.62 6.16 5.67
CA GLY A 156 10.39 5.41 6.67
C GLY A 156 9.94 3.96 6.90
N GLY A 157 9.15 3.36 6.01
CA GLY A 157 8.85 1.92 6.09
C GLY A 157 8.20 1.34 4.83
N ASP A 158 7.87 0.05 4.88
CA ASP A 158 7.28 -0.72 3.77
C ASP A 158 5.74 -0.65 3.70
N ARG A 159 5.13 0.25 4.48
CA ARG A 159 3.66 0.36 4.54
C ARG A 159 3.12 1.24 3.43
N TRP A 160 1.96 0.84 2.92
CA TRP A 160 1.21 1.56 1.91
C TRP A 160 -0.11 2.05 2.46
N TYR A 161 -0.44 3.32 2.17
CA TYR A 161 -1.68 3.93 2.61
C TYR A 161 -2.46 4.46 1.41
N HIS A 162 -3.79 4.27 1.48
CA HIS A 162 -4.73 4.98 0.65
C HIS A 162 -5.05 6.32 1.29
N LEU A 163 -4.67 7.40 0.62
CA LEU A 163 -4.87 8.77 1.04
C LEU A 163 -6.03 9.35 0.25
N ARG A 164 -7.02 9.90 0.97
CA ARG A 164 -8.18 10.52 0.35
C ARG A 164 -8.41 11.93 0.90
N PRO A 165 -7.83 12.96 0.27
CA PRO A 165 -8.25 14.35 0.48
C PRO A 165 -9.71 14.55 0.05
N VAL A 166 -10.52 15.07 0.96
CA VAL A 166 -11.92 15.43 0.76
C VAL A 166 -12.08 16.91 1.09
N PRO A 167 -12.30 17.78 0.10
CA PRO A 167 -12.49 19.20 0.34
C PRO A 167 -13.83 19.44 1.02
N LEU A 168 -13.85 20.35 2.00
CA LEU A 168 -15.05 20.84 2.65
C LEU A 168 -15.25 22.29 2.21
N PRO A 169 -16.30 22.58 1.41
CA PRO A 169 -16.58 23.95 0.98
C PRO A 169 -16.65 24.87 2.18
N ASP A 170 -15.89 25.95 2.12
CA ASP A 170 -15.84 26.97 3.15
C ASP A 170 -15.31 26.57 4.54
N GLU A 171 -14.71 25.39 4.70
CA GLU A 171 -14.16 24.93 5.97
C GLU A 171 -12.69 24.50 5.83
N GLY A 172 -12.31 23.85 4.73
CA GLY A 172 -10.93 23.43 4.48
C GLY A 172 -10.87 22.06 3.83
N LEU A 173 -10.15 21.12 4.46
CA LEU A 173 -9.95 19.77 3.91
C LEU A 173 -9.92 18.71 5.01
N THR A 174 -10.57 17.59 4.76
CA THR A 174 -10.38 16.35 5.53
C THR A 174 -9.49 15.40 4.77
N LEU A 175 -8.53 14.76 5.46
CA LEU A 175 -7.69 13.70 4.90
C LEU A 175 -7.98 12.38 5.61
N TYR A 176 -8.42 11.39 4.84
CA TYR A 176 -8.54 10.00 5.28
C TYR A 176 -7.27 9.23 4.91
N ILE A 177 -6.78 8.40 5.82
CA ILE A 177 -5.54 7.62 5.69
C ILE A 177 -5.85 6.17 6.09
N THR A 178 -6.02 5.30 5.09
CA THR A 178 -6.36 3.88 5.31
C THR A 178 -5.14 3.02 4.99
N ASP A 179 -4.74 2.12 5.89
CA ASP A 179 -3.66 1.16 5.63
C ASP A 179 -4.13 0.13 4.59
N VAL A 180 -3.41 0.04 3.46
CA VAL A 180 -3.71 -0.89 2.37
C VAL A 180 -2.57 -1.89 2.14
N THR A 181 -1.62 -1.97 3.07
CA THR A 181 -0.42 -2.81 2.97
C THR A 181 -0.77 -4.28 2.72
N GLU A 182 -1.61 -4.87 3.58
CA GLU A 182 -2.03 -6.27 3.43
C GLU A 182 -2.80 -6.51 2.14
N ARG A 183 -3.73 -5.61 1.79
CA ARG A 183 -4.50 -5.70 0.54
C ARG A 183 -3.57 -5.70 -0.67
N ARG A 184 -2.57 -4.82 -0.71
CA ARG A 184 -1.60 -4.76 -1.81
C ARG A 184 -0.74 -6.02 -1.89
N HIS A 185 -0.27 -6.55 -0.76
CA HIS A 185 0.49 -7.80 -0.75
C HIS A 185 -0.34 -8.99 -1.24
N HIS A 186 -1.61 -9.10 -0.81
CA HIS A 186 -2.50 -10.15 -1.28
C HIS A 186 -2.82 -10.03 -2.77
N GLU A 187 -3.06 -8.81 -3.28
CA GLU A 187 -3.28 -8.58 -4.71
C GLU A 187 -2.04 -8.91 -5.54
N ALA A 188 -0.85 -8.50 -5.10
CA ALA A 188 0.41 -8.81 -5.77
C ALA A 188 0.68 -10.32 -5.79
N ALA A 189 0.53 -10.99 -4.64
CA ALA A 189 0.70 -12.44 -4.54
C ALA A 189 -0.30 -13.21 -5.43
N ARG A 190 -1.56 -12.76 -5.48
CA ARG A 190 -2.58 -13.35 -6.37
C ARG A 190 -2.24 -13.17 -7.84
N ARG A 191 -1.75 -11.99 -8.25
CA ARG A 191 -1.31 -11.74 -9.63
C ARG A 191 -0.14 -12.65 -10.01
N ALA A 192 0.89 -12.72 -9.17
CA ALA A 192 2.04 -13.59 -9.39
C ALA A 192 1.63 -15.09 -9.45
N ALA A 193 0.71 -15.52 -8.59
CA ALA A 193 0.20 -16.89 -8.61
C ALA A 193 -0.64 -17.19 -9.87
N ALA A 194 -1.45 -16.24 -10.34
CA ALA A 194 -2.24 -16.39 -11.56
C ALA A 194 -1.36 -16.44 -12.82
N GLU A 195 -0.35 -15.57 -12.92
CA GLU A 195 0.64 -15.59 -13.99
C GLU A 195 1.41 -16.91 -14.01
N ARG A 196 1.83 -17.39 -12.84
CA ARG A 196 2.48 -18.70 -12.69
C ARG A 196 1.56 -19.83 -13.15
N ALA A 197 0.31 -19.87 -12.69
CA ALA A 197 -0.64 -20.90 -13.07
C ALA A 197 -0.95 -20.89 -14.58
N ALA A 198 -1.03 -19.71 -15.18
CA ALA A 198 -1.22 -19.56 -16.62
C ALA A 198 -0.05 -20.13 -17.41
N LEU A 199 1.20 -19.78 -17.04
CA LEU A 199 2.41 -20.32 -17.67
C LEU A 199 2.51 -21.84 -17.50
N THR A 200 2.32 -22.36 -16.28
CA THR A 200 2.31 -23.81 -16.02
C THR A 200 1.23 -24.51 -16.85
N GLY A 201 0.00 -23.99 -16.87
CA GLY A 201 -1.09 -24.59 -17.63
C GLY A 201 -0.85 -24.57 -19.15
N GLN A 202 -0.23 -23.52 -19.68
CA GLN A 202 0.16 -23.44 -21.09
C GLN A 202 1.23 -24.49 -21.43
N LEU A 203 2.25 -24.63 -20.58
CA LEU A 203 3.29 -25.64 -20.75
C LEU A 203 2.70 -27.06 -20.67
N THR A 204 1.88 -27.39 -19.66
CA THR A 204 1.26 -28.71 -19.53
C THR A 204 0.45 -29.11 -20.77
N ARG A 205 -0.34 -28.18 -21.32
CA ARG A 205 -1.13 -28.46 -22.55
C ARG A 205 -0.25 -28.70 -23.76
N SER A 206 0.76 -27.86 -23.95
CA SER A 206 1.63 -27.93 -25.14
C SER A 206 2.50 -29.21 -25.08
N LEU A 207 2.98 -29.58 -23.88
CA LEU A 207 3.70 -30.83 -23.67
C LEU A 207 2.81 -32.08 -23.86
N ALA A 208 1.55 -32.05 -23.45
CA ALA A 208 0.63 -33.16 -23.64
C ALA A 208 0.31 -33.45 -25.12
N GLN A 209 0.49 -32.46 -26.00
CA GLN A 209 0.29 -32.58 -27.45
C GLN A 209 1.59 -32.92 -28.20
N ALA A 210 2.74 -32.83 -27.54
CA ALA A 210 4.03 -33.09 -28.14
C ALA A 210 4.23 -34.60 -28.37
N VAL A 211 4.62 -34.97 -29.59
CA VAL A 211 4.80 -36.37 -30.00
C VAL A 211 6.28 -36.75 -29.99
N THR A 212 7.17 -35.77 -30.17
CA THR A 212 8.62 -35.93 -30.17
C THR A 212 9.31 -35.03 -29.14
N ALA A 213 10.55 -35.36 -28.80
CA ALA A 213 11.37 -34.50 -27.94
C ALA A 213 11.63 -33.12 -28.57
N GLU A 214 11.66 -33.04 -29.90
CA GLU A 214 11.76 -31.78 -30.64
C GLU A 214 10.49 -30.92 -30.48
N ASP A 215 9.31 -31.53 -30.55
CA ASP A 215 8.03 -30.84 -30.32
C ASP A 215 7.94 -30.30 -28.89
N VAL A 216 8.42 -31.07 -27.91
CA VAL A 216 8.54 -30.63 -26.52
C VAL A 216 9.42 -29.39 -26.41
N VAL A 217 10.60 -29.41 -27.02
CA VAL A 217 11.54 -28.28 -26.99
C VAL A 217 10.93 -27.04 -27.66
N GLY A 218 10.27 -27.21 -28.80
CA GLY A 218 9.56 -26.13 -29.49
C GLY A 218 8.46 -25.50 -28.64
N ALA A 219 7.59 -26.33 -28.07
CA ALA A 219 6.51 -25.89 -27.19
C ALA A 219 7.00 -25.12 -25.95
N VAL A 220 8.10 -25.59 -25.33
CA VAL A 220 8.72 -24.88 -24.20
C VAL A 220 9.31 -23.56 -24.67
N ALA A 221 10.00 -23.54 -25.82
CA ALA A 221 10.58 -22.32 -26.38
C ALA A 221 9.50 -21.26 -26.69
N ASP A 222 8.39 -21.65 -27.32
CA ASP A 222 7.29 -20.75 -27.69
C ASP A 222 6.62 -20.11 -26.47
N SER A 223 6.66 -20.78 -25.32
CA SER A 223 6.08 -20.27 -24.07
C SER A 223 7.08 -19.46 -23.24
N VAL A 224 8.32 -19.95 -23.12
CA VAL A 224 9.35 -19.36 -22.23
C VAL A 224 10.05 -18.17 -22.88
N LEU A 225 10.39 -18.23 -24.17
CA LEU A 225 11.18 -17.17 -24.80
C LEU A 225 10.46 -15.80 -24.80
N PRO A 226 9.17 -15.70 -25.20
CA PRO A 226 8.46 -14.42 -25.17
C PRO A 226 8.23 -13.92 -23.73
N ALA A 227 7.89 -14.80 -22.80
CA ALA A 227 7.55 -14.43 -21.42
C ALA A 227 8.70 -13.71 -20.69
N PHE A 228 9.95 -14.10 -20.98
CA PHE A 228 11.14 -13.49 -20.36
C PHE A 228 11.90 -12.55 -21.30
N GLY A 229 11.44 -12.38 -22.55
CA GLY A 229 12.24 -11.72 -23.59
C GLY A 229 13.60 -12.38 -23.81
N ALA A 230 13.63 -13.71 -23.74
CA ALA A 230 14.80 -14.52 -23.99
C ALA A 230 14.96 -14.81 -25.48
N ALA A 231 16.19 -15.07 -25.90
CA ALA A 231 16.59 -15.24 -27.29
C ALA A 231 17.03 -16.66 -27.64
N GLY A 232 17.11 -17.56 -26.66
CA GLY A 232 17.42 -18.96 -26.93
C GLY A 232 17.09 -19.87 -25.76
N LEU A 233 16.76 -21.12 -26.10
CA LEU A 233 16.50 -22.21 -25.16
C LEU A 233 17.32 -23.42 -25.59
N THR A 234 18.00 -24.07 -24.66
CA THR A 234 18.60 -25.41 -24.86
C THR A 234 18.09 -26.36 -23.79
N ILE A 235 17.67 -27.57 -24.17
CA ILE A 235 17.36 -28.66 -23.23
C ILE A 235 18.46 -29.71 -23.34
N LEU A 236 19.05 -30.03 -22.19
CA LEU A 236 20.16 -30.98 -22.03
C LEU A 236 19.69 -32.14 -21.17
N GLY A 237 19.84 -33.38 -21.63
CA GLY A 237 19.73 -34.59 -20.82
C GLY A 237 21.09 -34.99 -20.27
N LEU A 238 21.10 -35.67 -19.11
CA LEU A 238 22.32 -36.21 -18.50
C LEU A 238 22.31 -37.74 -18.59
N GLU A 239 23.21 -38.31 -19.37
CA GLU A 239 23.38 -39.76 -19.53
C GLU A 239 24.86 -40.13 -19.48
N ASN A 240 25.22 -41.12 -18.66
CA ASN A 240 26.60 -41.64 -18.54
C ASN A 240 27.65 -40.52 -18.40
N ASP A 241 27.39 -39.56 -17.51
CA ASP A 241 28.22 -38.39 -17.23
C ASP A 241 28.41 -37.40 -18.40
N ARG A 242 27.59 -37.52 -19.45
CA ARG A 242 27.59 -36.64 -20.63
C ARG A 242 26.28 -35.88 -20.78
N LEU A 243 26.40 -34.64 -21.25
CA LEU A 243 25.28 -33.78 -21.60
C LEU A 243 24.85 -34.05 -23.03
N ASN A 244 23.65 -34.58 -23.21
CA ASN A 244 23.03 -34.84 -24.50
C ASN A 244 22.07 -33.71 -24.83
N VAL A 245 22.27 -33.07 -25.99
CA VAL A 245 21.37 -31.99 -26.43
C VAL A 245 20.08 -32.60 -26.95
N ILE A 246 19.00 -32.45 -26.18
CA ILE A 246 17.65 -32.89 -26.54
C ILE A 246 17.07 -31.93 -27.58
N GLY A 247 17.30 -30.62 -27.40
CA GLY A 247 17.00 -29.64 -28.44
C GLY A 247 17.54 -28.25 -28.11
N ALA A 248 17.61 -27.41 -29.14
CA ALA A 248 17.99 -26.01 -28.98
C ALA A 248 17.27 -25.12 -30.00
N VAL A 249 16.78 -23.97 -29.54
CA VAL A 249 16.07 -22.94 -30.31
C VAL A 249 16.78 -21.61 -30.10
N GLY A 250 16.91 -20.80 -31.16
CA GLY A 250 17.52 -19.47 -31.10
C GLY A 250 19.06 -19.44 -31.10
N TYR A 251 19.71 -20.51 -31.58
CA TYR A 251 21.17 -20.62 -31.64
C TYR A 251 21.68 -20.76 -33.09
N PRO A 252 22.93 -20.36 -33.37
CA PRO A 252 23.56 -20.55 -34.68
C PRO A 252 23.63 -22.02 -35.10
N GLU A 253 23.66 -22.25 -36.42
CA GLU A 253 23.88 -23.58 -36.99
C GLU A 253 25.18 -24.20 -36.45
N GLY A 254 25.15 -25.51 -36.21
CA GLY A 254 26.29 -26.24 -35.64
C GLY A 254 26.54 -26.01 -34.15
N PHE A 255 25.85 -25.07 -33.47
CA PHE A 255 25.96 -24.93 -32.01
C PHE A 255 25.59 -26.22 -31.28
N ARG A 256 24.46 -26.84 -31.63
CA ARG A 256 24.00 -28.12 -31.05
C ARG A 256 25.07 -29.20 -31.11
N HIS A 257 25.75 -29.35 -32.24
CA HIS A 257 26.82 -30.35 -32.42
C HIS A 257 28.04 -30.09 -31.53
N ARG A 258 28.35 -28.82 -31.24
CA ARG A 258 29.50 -28.44 -30.40
C ARG A 258 29.28 -28.71 -28.91
N ILE A 259 28.03 -28.62 -28.44
CA ILE A 259 27.69 -28.84 -27.03
C ILE A 259 27.17 -30.26 -26.74
N HIS A 260 26.90 -31.06 -27.77
CA HIS A 260 26.47 -32.44 -27.60
C HIS A 260 27.62 -33.35 -27.13
N GLY A 261 27.35 -34.19 -26.12
CA GLY A 261 28.30 -35.16 -25.59
C GLY A 261 29.37 -34.57 -24.66
N LEU A 262 29.26 -33.29 -24.29
CA LEU A 262 30.18 -32.66 -23.35
C LEU A 262 30.15 -33.36 -21.99
N ARG A 263 31.32 -33.51 -21.39
CA ARG A 263 31.41 -34.11 -20.05
C ARG A 263 30.85 -33.13 -19.02
N HIS A 264 29.99 -33.61 -18.12
CA HIS A 264 29.39 -32.77 -17.09
C HIS A 264 30.33 -32.50 -15.90
N ASP A 265 31.44 -33.24 -15.79
CA ASP A 265 32.42 -33.12 -14.70
C ASP A 265 33.36 -31.91 -14.84
N VAL A 266 33.34 -31.25 -15.99
CA VAL A 266 34.06 -29.99 -16.22
C VAL A 266 33.34 -28.84 -15.49
N PRO A 267 34.05 -27.96 -14.75
CA PRO A 267 33.48 -26.76 -14.16
C PRO A 267 32.66 -25.93 -15.15
N SER A 268 31.36 -25.83 -14.87
CA SER A 268 30.40 -25.09 -15.70
C SER A 268 29.17 -24.69 -14.87
N PRO A 269 28.39 -23.69 -15.30
CA PRO A 269 27.13 -23.35 -14.64
C PRO A 269 26.13 -24.50 -14.67
N VAL A 270 26.11 -25.29 -15.76
CA VAL A 270 25.25 -26.49 -15.86
C VAL A 270 25.60 -27.50 -14.78
N ARG A 271 26.91 -27.79 -14.58
CA ARG A 271 27.37 -28.68 -13.51
C ARG A 271 26.93 -28.19 -12.14
N GLU A 272 27.08 -26.90 -11.88
CA GLU A 272 26.70 -26.31 -10.59
C GLU A 272 25.18 -26.38 -10.35
N ALA A 273 24.38 -26.12 -11.38
CA ALA A 273 22.93 -26.25 -11.33
C ALA A 273 22.50 -27.69 -11.00
N LEU A 274 23.10 -28.68 -11.69
CA LEU A 274 22.83 -30.10 -11.45
C LEU A 274 23.25 -30.56 -10.04
N ARG A 275 24.41 -30.10 -9.57
CA ARG A 275 24.98 -30.45 -8.26
C ARG A 275 24.17 -29.86 -7.10
N THR A 276 23.85 -28.58 -7.19
CA THR A 276 23.11 -27.86 -6.14
C THR A 276 21.60 -28.10 -6.21
N ARG A 277 21.11 -28.51 -7.38
CA ARG A 277 19.67 -28.57 -7.71
C ARG A 277 18.99 -27.21 -7.57
N SER A 278 19.77 -26.15 -7.81
CA SER A 278 19.32 -24.76 -7.76
C SER A 278 19.70 -24.07 -9.06
N ALA A 279 18.82 -23.18 -9.53
CA ALA A 279 19.09 -22.40 -10.73
C ALA A 279 20.36 -21.56 -10.57
N GLN A 280 21.16 -21.48 -11.63
CA GLN A 280 22.35 -20.63 -11.71
C GLN A 280 22.12 -19.53 -12.73
N PHE A 281 22.46 -18.30 -12.36
CA PHE A 281 22.24 -17.12 -13.21
C PHE A 281 23.58 -16.47 -13.52
N VAL A 282 23.87 -16.30 -14.81
CA VAL A 282 25.10 -15.69 -15.31
C VAL A 282 24.72 -14.48 -16.13
N GLU A 283 25.01 -13.29 -15.60
CA GLU A 283 24.44 -12.03 -16.07
C GLU A 283 25.17 -11.42 -17.28
N SER A 284 26.40 -11.86 -17.54
CA SER A 284 27.22 -11.37 -18.65
C SER A 284 28.22 -12.42 -19.18
N ARG A 285 28.81 -12.16 -20.34
CA ARG A 285 29.90 -12.99 -20.90
C ARG A 285 31.14 -12.96 -20.04
N GLU A 286 31.45 -11.79 -19.48
CA GLU A 286 32.60 -11.56 -18.61
C GLU A 286 32.44 -12.36 -17.31
N ALA A 287 31.24 -12.34 -16.71
CA ALA A 287 30.92 -13.15 -15.55
C ALA A 287 31.04 -14.65 -15.85
N PHE A 288 30.57 -15.10 -17.02
CA PHE A 288 30.74 -16.48 -17.45
C PHE A 288 32.23 -16.85 -17.57
N ALA A 289 33.01 -16.05 -18.30
CA ALA A 289 34.41 -16.32 -18.58
C ALA A 289 35.27 -16.31 -17.31
N ALA A 290 34.96 -15.43 -16.36
CA ALA A 290 35.64 -15.35 -15.06
C ALA A 290 35.32 -16.56 -14.17
N GLY A 291 34.05 -16.98 -14.11
CA GLY A 291 33.61 -18.08 -13.24
C GLY A 291 33.90 -19.48 -13.81
N TYR A 292 33.88 -19.62 -15.14
CA TYR A 292 33.91 -20.91 -15.84
C TYR A 292 34.81 -20.89 -17.09
N PRO A 293 36.10 -20.59 -16.95
CA PRO A 293 37.01 -20.39 -18.08
C PRO A 293 37.13 -21.61 -19.00
N GLU A 294 37.06 -22.82 -18.44
CA GLU A 294 37.19 -24.09 -19.18
C GLU A 294 36.06 -24.34 -20.18
N THR A 295 34.86 -23.80 -19.92
CA THR A 295 33.67 -23.98 -20.77
C THR A 295 33.22 -22.71 -21.48
N ALA A 296 33.83 -21.56 -21.16
CA ALA A 296 33.51 -20.26 -21.74
C ALA A 296 33.64 -20.25 -23.27
N ALA A 297 34.72 -20.81 -23.82
CA ALA A 297 34.95 -20.81 -25.27
C ALA A 297 33.78 -21.44 -26.05
N ILE A 298 33.24 -22.55 -25.55
CA ILE A 298 32.14 -23.26 -26.19
C ILE A 298 30.82 -22.50 -26.00
N ALA A 299 30.53 -22.03 -24.78
CA ALA A 299 29.30 -21.30 -24.47
C ALA A 299 29.16 -20.01 -25.30
N LEU A 300 30.27 -19.29 -25.50
CA LEU A 300 30.30 -18.04 -26.26
C LEU A 300 30.06 -18.23 -27.76
N THR A 301 30.28 -19.43 -28.32
CA THR A 301 29.91 -19.72 -29.71
C THR A 301 28.41 -19.66 -29.99
N GLY A 302 27.58 -19.74 -28.94
CA GLY A 302 26.13 -19.59 -29.02
C GLY A 302 25.67 -18.16 -29.25
N GLN A 303 26.59 -17.18 -29.28
CA GLN A 303 26.32 -15.76 -29.49
C GLN A 303 25.41 -15.09 -28.44
N LYS A 304 25.20 -15.74 -27.30
CA LYS A 304 24.42 -15.19 -26.16
C LYS A 304 25.28 -14.39 -25.21
N GLN A 305 24.68 -13.57 -24.37
CA GLN A 305 25.36 -12.67 -23.44
C GLN A 305 24.99 -12.88 -21.97
N ALA A 306 23.84 -13.47 -21.68
CA ALA A 306 23.43 -13.86 -20.33
C ALA A 306 22.65 -15.18 -20.37
N TRP A 307 22.61 -15.90 -19.24
CA TRP A 307 22.05 -17.24 -19.15
C TRP A 307 21.40 -17.52 -17.80
N ALA A 308 20.33 -18.30 -17.82
CA ALA A 308 19.75 -18.97 -16.66
C ALA A 308 19.83 -20.48 -16.87
N PHE A 309 20.52 -21.19 -15.97
CA PHE A 309 20.72 -22.64 -15.99
C PHE A 309 19.81 -23.29 -14.96
N LEU A 310 18.82 -24.03 -15.45
CA LEU A 310 17.71 -24.56 -14.67
C LEU A 310 17.85 -26.07 -14.58
N PRO A 311 18.07 -26.68 -13.40
CA PRO A 311 18.17 -28.13 -13.29
C PRO A 311 16.83 -28.80 -13.55
N LEU A 312 16.75 -29.78 -14.44
CA LEU A 312 15.54 -30.59 -14.62
C LEU A 312 15.60 -31.75 -13.64
N THR A 313 14.61 -31.84 -12.75
CA THR A 313 14.61 -32.86 -11.67
C THR A 313 13.39 -33.75 -11.72
N VAL A 314 13.60 -35.05 -11.55
CA VAL A 314 12.53 -36.05 -11.41
C VAL A 314 12.78 -36.83 -10.12
N SER A 315 11.77 -36.86 -9.24
CA SER A 315 11.85 -37.53 -7.93
C SER A 315 13.09 -37.12 -7.10
N GLY A 316 13.49 -35.84 -7.17
CA GLY A 316 14.63 -35.30 -6.43
C GLY A 316 16.00 -35.60 -7.05
N ARG A 317 16.07 -36.26 -8.21
CA ARG A 317 17.30 -36.51 -8.97
C ARG A 317 17.34 -35.60 -10.20
N ALA A 318 18.46 -34.93 -10.43
CA ALA A 318 18.68 -34.15 -11.64
C ALA A 318 18.88 -35.09 -12.84
N ILE A 319 18.07 -34.92 -13.88
CA ILE A 319 18.09 -35.70 -15.12
C ILE A 319 18.67 -34.90 -16.29
N GLY A 320 18.92 -33.61 -16.10
CA GLY A 320 19.31 -32.70 -17.17
C GLY A 320 19.22 -31.24 -16.75
N ALA A 321 19.34 -30.33 -17.71
CA ALA A 321 19.20 -28.90 -17.48
C ALA A 321 18.51 -28.22 -18.66
N ALA A 322 17.65 -27.24 -18.38
CA ALA A 322 17.16 -26.27 -19.35
C ALA A 322 17.98 -24.99 -19.24
N VAL A 323 18.41 -24.43 -20.36
CA VAL A 323 19.23 -23.23 -20.42
C VAL A 323 18.50 -22.17 -21.21
N VAL A 324 18.03 -21.14 -20.51
CA VAL A 324 17.41 -19.94 -21.10
C VAL A 324 18.50 -18.89 -21.31
N SER A 325 18.52 -18.22 -22.46
CA SER A 325 19.63 -17.34 -22.83
C SER A 325 19.20 -16.07 -23.52
N PHE A 326 19.97 -15.00 -23.34
CA PHE A 326 19.64 -13.65 -23.75
C PHE A 326 20.74 -13.07 -24.66
N ASP A 327 20.37 -12.23 -25.62
CA ASP A 327 21.32 -11.61 -26.57
C ASP A 327 22.02 -10.36 -26.02
N ARG A 328 21.65 -9.93 -24.80
CA ARG A 328 22.24 -8.80 -24.08
C ARG A 328 22.58 -9.19 -22.64
N PRO A 329 23.55 -8.53 -21.99
CA PRO A 329 23.77 -8.68 -20.56
C PRO A 329 22.48 -8.35 -19.81
N ARG A 330 22.16 -9.14 -18.78
CA ARG A 330 20.90 -9.02 -18.05
C ARG A 330 21.06 -9.48 -16.60
N THR A 331 20.74 -8.57 -15.70
CA THR A 331 20.45 -8.88 -14.30
C THR A 331 18.96 -9.20 -14.19
N LEU A 332 18.64 -10.40 -13.73
CA LEU A 332 17.26 -10.84 -13.48
C LEU A 332 16.88 -10.46 -12.05
N ASP A 333 15.69 -9.88 -11.88
CA ASP A 333 15.14 -9.58 -10.55
C ASP A 333 14.70 -10.86 -9.80
N ASP A 334 14.36 -10.72 -8.51
CA ASP A 334 14.01 -11.85 -7.65
C ASP A 334 12.75 -12.58 -8.14
N ASP A 335 11.79 -11.87 -8.73
CA ASP A 335 10.55 -12.45 -9.26
C ASP A 335 10.83 -13.25 -10.54
N GLU A 336 11.61 -12.71 -11.46
CA GLU A 336 12.07 -13.40 -12.67
C GLU A 336 12.89 -14.65 -12.33
N ARG A 337 13.80 -14.55 -11.35
CA ARG A 337 14.60 -15.69 -10.87
C ARG A 337 13.72 -16.77 -10.26
N ALA A 338 12.72 -16.39 -9.46
CA ALA A 338 11.77 -17.32 -8.86
C ALA A 338 10.92 -18.03 -9.92
N LEU A 339 10.43 -17.28 -10.93
CA LEU A 339 9.64 -17.82 -12.03
C LEU A 339 10.44 -18.80 -12.90
N LEU A 340 11.67 -18.44 -13.29
CA LEU A 340 12.55 -19.32 -14.06
C LEU A 340 12.93 -20.57 -13.24
N SER A 341 13.24 -20.41 -11.95
CA SER A 341 13.58 -21.54 -11.08
C SER A 341 12.42 -22.52 -10.96
N ALA A 342 11.17 -22.05 -10.95
CA ALA A 342 9.99 -22.91 -10.90
C ALA A 342 9.85 -23.84 -12.11
N LEU A 343 10.42 -23.49 -13.28
CA LEU A 343 10.43 -24.34 -14.47
C LEU A 343 11.29 -25.61 -14.30
N SER A 344 12.18 -25.63 -13.30
CA SER A 344 13.08 -26.76 -12.96
C SER A 344 12.36 -28.00 -12.41
N GLY A 345 11.15 -27.81 -11.87
CA GLY A 345 10.35 -28.84 -11.21
C GLY A 345 9.10 -29.28 -11.96
N LEU A 346 8.92 -28.78 -13.20
CA LEU A 346 7.93 -29.30 -14.16
C LEU A 346 8.50 -30.56 -14.82
#